data_AF-A0A529N1L3-F1
#
_entry.id   AF-A0A529N1L3-F1
#
_cell.length_a   1.000
_cell.length_b   1.000
_cell.length_c   1.000
_cell.angle_alpha   90.00
_cell.angle_beta   90.00
_cell.angle_gamma   90.00
#
_symmetry.space_group_name_H-M   'P 1'
#
loop_
_entity.id
_entity.type
_entity.pdbx_description
1 polymer ?
#
loop_
_entity_poly.entity_id
_entity_poly.type
_entity_poly.pdbx_seq_one_letter_code
_entity_poly.pdbx_strand_id
1 'polypeptide(L)'
;MTDRIEIAGLRIARELHDFMAEEAAPGTGIDPEKFWEGFSAIVHDLAPKNRTLLAKRDAMQEKLDGWYRENGAPIDMEAYKAFLKEIGYLVPEGAAFSVSTEHV
;
A
#
# COMPACT_ATOMS: atom_id res chain seq x y z
N MET A 1 14.14 16.85 19.38
CA MET A 1 12.92 17.06 18.57
C MET A 1 13.38 17.14 17.12
N THR A 2 12.80 16.34 16.23
CA THR A 2 13.11 16.44 14.79
C THR A 2 12.51 17.73 14.26
N ASP A 3 13.34 18.61 13.71
CA ASP A 3 12.88 19.84 13.06
C ASP A 3 12.05 19.48 11.82
N ARG A 4 10.90 20.14 11.65
CA ARG A 4 9.95 19.83 10.58
C ARG A 4 9.46 21.11 9.91
N ILE A 5 9.28 21.00 8.59
CA ILE A 5 8.72 22.05 7.74
C ILE A 5 7.31 21.64 7.34
N GLU A 6 6.38 22.59 7.36
CA GLU A 6 5.00 22.37 6.94
C GLU A 6 4.81 22.85 5.51
N ILE A 7 4.40 21.95 4.61
CA ILE A 7 4.13 22.24 3.19
C ILE A 7 2.87 21.49 2.78
N ALA A 8 1.87 22.20 2.25
CA ALA A 8 0.63 21.62 1.74
C ALA A 8 -0.03 20.60 2.71
N GLY A 9 0.01 20.87 4.01
CA GLY A 9 -0.56 20.00 5.06
C GLY A 9 0.30 18.81 5.48
N LEU A 10 1.48 18.62 4.88
CA LEU A 10 2.49 17.65 5.32
C LEU A 10 3.44 18.30 6.33
N ARG A 11 3.91 17.51 7.30
CA ARG A 11 5.02 17.88 8.20
C ARG A 11 6.25 17.04 7.87
N ILE A 12 7.12 17.59 7.04
CA ILE A 12 8.29 16.93 6.44
C ILE A 12 9.50 17.19 7.35
N ALA A 13 10.34 16.17 7.58
CA ALA A 13 11.59 16.37 8.30
C ALA A 13 12.50 17.32 7.52
N ARG A 14 13.11 18.31 8.19
CA ARG A 14 13.96 19.31 7.52
C ARG A 14 15.05 18.67 6.66
N GLU A 15 15.73 17.66 7.20
CA GLU A 15 16.79 16.93 6.49
C GLU A 15 16.32 16.35 5.14
N LEU A 16 15.08 15.83 5.07
CA LEU A 16 14.52 15.27 3.84
C LEU A 16 14.09 16.37 2.87
N HIS A 17 13.55 17.47 3.40
CA HIS A 17 13.20 18.62 2.59
C HIS A 17 14.44 19.23 1.92
N ASP A 18 15.49 19.47 2.70
CA ASP A 18 16.71 20.11 2.22
C ASP A 18 17.45 19.18 1.23
N PHE A 19 17.52 17.88 1.53
CA PHE A 19 18.01 16.87 0.57
C PHE A 19 17.27 16.92 -0.78
N MET A 20 15.93 17.02 -0.75
CA MET A 20 15.14 17.10 -1.98
C MET A 20 15.50 18.37 -2.78
N ALA A 21 15.66 19.51 -2.12
CA ALA A 21 15.94 20.77 -2.77
C ALA A 21 17.38 20.89 -3.28
N GLU A 22 18.36 20.42 -2.51
CA GLU A 22 19.77 20.67 -2.73
C GLU A 22 20.49 19.53 -3.46
N GLU A 23 20.01 18.29 -3.33
CA GLU A 23 20.71 17.11 -3.86
C GLU A 23 19.89 16.35 -4.91
N ALA A 24 18.62 16.05 -4.65
CA ALA A 24 17.85 15.14 -5.50
C ALA A 24 17.11 15.82 -6.66
N ALA A 25 16.63 17.06 -6.51
CA ALA A 25 15.92 17.78 -7.58
C ALA A 25 16.85 18.38 -8.67
N PRO A 26 18.05 18.92 -8.35
CA PRO A 26 18.90 19.53 -9.36
C PRO A 26 19.20 18.59 -10.54
N GLY A 27 19.05 19.10 -11.78
CA GLY A 27 19.26 18.34 -13.01
C GLY A 27 18.06 17.52 -13.50
N THR A 28 16.99 17.41 -12.70
CA THR A 28 15.77 16.67 -13.10
C THR A 28 14.76 17.54 -13.87
N GLY A 29 14.86 18.87 -13.76
CA GLY A 29 13.86 19.82 -14.27
C GLY A 29 12.59 19.93 -13.42
N ILE A 30 12.55 19.28 -12.25
CA ILE A 30 11.43 19.32 -11.30
C ILE A 30 11.69 20.42 -10.27
N ASP A 31 10.66 21.24 -10.03
CA ASP A 31 10.67 22.24 -8.96
C ASP A 31 10.36 21.57 -7.60
N PRO A 32 11.20 21.73 -6.57
CA PRO A 32 11.01 21.08 -5.27
C PRO A 32 9.69 21.43 -4.57
N GLU A 33 9.22 22.68 -4.66
CA GLU A 33 7.96 23.08 -4.03
C GLU A 33 6.77 22.41 -4.72
N LYS A 34 6.75 22.42 -6.06
CA LYS A 34 5.72 21.71 -6.85
C LYS A 34 5.74 20.20 -6.63
N PHE A 35 6.92 19.62 -6.43
CA PHE A 35 7.05 18.22 -6.06
C PHE A 35 6.32 17.93 -4.75
N TRP A 36 6.56 18.74 -3.71
CA TRP A 36 5.91 18.53 -2.40
C TRP A 36 4.40 18.75 -2.44
N GLU A 37 3.91 19.72 -3.23
CA GLU A 37 2.49 19.91 -3.46
C GLU A 37 1.84 18.69 -4.14
N GLY A 38 2.45 18.21 -5.23
CA GLY A 38 1.98 17.02 -5.95
C GLY A 38 2.03 15.76 -5.09
N PHE A 39 3.13 15.57 -4.35
CA PHE A 39 3.26 14.47 -3.40
C PHE A 39 2.20 14.53 -2.30
N SER A 40 1.94 15.72 -1.74
CA SER A 40 0.87 15.90 -0.75
C SER A 40 -0.49 15.49 -1.30
N ALA A 41 -0.84 15.90 -2.52
CA ALA A 41 -2.09 15.50 -3.15
C ALA A 41 -2.22 13.97 -3.28
N ILE A 42 -1.14 13.30 -3.72
CA ILE A 42 -1.10 11.83 -3.82
C ILE A 42 -1.26 11.17 -2.44
N VAL A 43 -0.57 11.67 -1.41
CA VAL A 43 -0.67 11.14 -0.05
C VAL A 43 -2.09 11.28 0.47
N HIS A 44 -2.74 12.44 0.28
CA HIS A 44 -4.11 12.65 0.76
C HIS A 44 -5.13 11.75 0.05
N ASP A 45 -4.98 11.47 -1.24
CA ASP A 45 -5.88 10.56 -1.97
C ASP A 45 -5.60 9.08 -1.67
N LEU A 46 -4.33 8.67 -1.61
CA LEU A 46 -3.95 7.25 -1.58
C LEU A 46 -3.68 6.71 -0.18
N ALA A 47 -3.29 7.54 0.80
CA ALA A 47 -3.03 7.04 2.15
C ALA A 47 -4.28 6.43 2.82
N PRO A 48 -5.50 6.99 2.69
CA PRO A 48 -6.71 6.34 3.20
C PRO A 48 -6.95 4.97 2.54
N LYS A 49 -6.78 4.87 1.22
CA LYS A 49 -6.92 3.61 0.46
C LYS A 49 -5.89 2.57 0.93
N ASN A 50 -4.64 2.97 1.15
CA ASN A 50 -3.60 2.11 1.68
C ASN A 50 -3.94 1.59 3.08
N ARG A 51 -4.43 2.45 3.98
CA ARG A 51 -4.93 2.03 5.31
C ARG A 51 -6.07 1.02 5.21
N THR A 52 -7.01 1.22 4.29
CA THR A 52 -8.09 0.24 4.04
C THR A 52 -7.53 -1.10 3.57
N LEU A 53 -6.49 -1.12 2.72
CA LEU A 53 -5.85 -2.35 2.28
C LEU A 53 -5.15 -3.09 3.42
N LEU A 54 -4.53 -2.37 4.37
CA LEU A 54 -3.96 -2.97 5.58
C LEU A 54 -5.05 -3.59 6.47
N ALA A 55 -6.13 -2.84 6.75
CA ALA A 55 -7.28 -3.37 7.49
C ALA A 55 -7.93 -4.59 6.81
N LYS A 56 -7.93 -4.65 5.47
CA LYS A 56 -8.38 -5.83 4.73
C LYS A 56 -7.49 -7.05 5.03
N ARG A 57 -6.18 -6.87 5.13
CA ARG A 57 -5.25 -7.96 5.51
C ARG A 57 -5.52 -8.44 6.93
N ASP A 58 -5.69 -7.53 7.87
CA ASP A 58 -5.99 -7.86 9.27
C ASP A 58 -7.30 -8.64 9.39
N ALA A 59 -8.36 -8.18 8.71
CA ALA A 59 -9.65 -8.87 8.69
C ALA A 59 -9.59 -10.27 8.05
N MET A 60 -8.72 -10.48 7.05
CA MET A 60 -8.50 -11.82 6.48
C MET A 60 -7.75 -12.72 7.48
N GLN A 61 -6.74 -12.17 8.17
CA GLN A 61 -5.98 -12.92 9.17
C GLN A 61 -6.85 -13.33 10.35
N GLU A 62 -7.70 -12.45 10.87
CA GLU A 62 -8.62 -12.77 11.97
C GLU A 62 -9.56 -13.94 11.63
N LYS A 63 -10.06 -13.98 10.39
CA LYS A 63 -10.90 -15.09 9.89
C LYS A 63 -10.12 -16.40 9.81
N LEU A 64 -8.89 -16.36 9.29
CA LEU A 64 -8.00 -17.52 9.25
C LEU A 64 -7.74 -18.04 10.67
N ASP A 65 -7.37 -17.14 11.59
CA ASP A 65 -7.12 -17.49 12.99
C ASP A 65 -8.36 -18.08 13.68
N GLY A 66 -9.55 -17.57 13.34
CA GLY A 66 -10.83 -18.15 13.77
C GLY A 66 -10.99 -19.59 13.29
N TRP A 67 -10.79 -19.82 11.98
CA TRP A 67 -10.86 -21.16 11.40
C TRP A 67 -9.91 -22.14 12.09
N TYR A 68 -8.64 -21.77 12.27
CA TYR A 68 -7.64 -22.64 12.90
C TYR A 68 -7.93 -22.90 14.39
N ARG A 69 -8.49 -21.93 15.13
CA ARG A 69 -8.89 -22.14 16.53
C ARG A 69 -10.05 -23.13 16.66
N GLU A 70 -11.01 -23.07 15.75
CA GLU A 70 -12.22 -23.91 15.80
C GLU A 70 -11.99 -25.30 15.20
N ASN A 71 -11.17 -25.40 14.15
CA ASN A 71 -11.03 -26.60 13.33
C ASN A 71 -9.64 -27.27 13.44
N GLY A 72 -8.66 -26.60 14.04
CA GLY A 72 -7.26 -27.05 14.05
C GLY A 72 -6.63 -26.98 12.65
N ALA A 73 -5.62 -27.82 12.41
CA ALA A 73 -5.01 -27.93 11.09
C ALA A 73 -6.00 -28.51 10.06
N PRO A 74 -6.11 -27.97 8.84
CA PRO A 74 -6.99 -28.49 7.81
C PRO A 74 -6.66 -29.95 7.45
N ILE A 75 -7.59 -30.85 7.73
CA ILE A 75 -7.55 -32.25 7.29
C ILE A 75 -8.35 -32.41 5.98
N ASP A 76 -9.40 -31.62 5.81
CA ASP A 76 -10.18 -31.51 4.57
C ASP A 76 -9.81 -30.23 3.81
N MET A 77 -9.09 -30.42 2.70
CA MET A 77 -8.63 -29.32 1.87
C MET A 77 -9.74 -28.72 0.97
N GLU A 78 -10.79 -29.47 0.65
CA GLU A 78 -11.90 -28.94 -0.15
C GLU A 78 -12.76 -28.01 0.70
N ALA A 79 -13.04 -28.39 1.95
CA ALA A 79 -13.69 -27.51 2.92
C ALA A 79 -12.86 -26.23 3.17
N TYR A 80 -11.54 -26.37 3.34
CA TYR A 80 -10.67 -25.21 3.56
C TYR A 80 -10.61 -24.27 2.34
N LYS A 81 -10.50 -24.80 1.12
CA LYS A 81 -10.57 -23.97 -0.11
C LYS A 81 -11.91 -23.26 -0.25
N ALA A 82 -13.02 -23.91 0.10
CA ALA A 82 -14.34 -23.29 0.07
C ALA A 82 -14.40 -22.10 1.04
N PHE A 83 -13.91 -22.27 2.26
CA PHE A 83 -13.77 -21.19 3.24
C PHE A 83 -12.89 -20.04 2.71
N LEU A 84 -11.71 -20.33 2.14
CA LEU A 84 -10.84 -19.30 1.59
C LEU A 84 -11.50 -18.50 0.45
N LYS A 85 -12.34 -19.14 -0.37
CA LYS A 85 -13.14 -18.45 -1.38
C LYS A 85 -14.23 -17.59 -0.75
N GLU A 86 -14.93 -18.11 0.27
CA GLU A 86 -15.99 -17.39 0.99
C GLU A 86 -15.48 -16.10 1.63
N ILE A 87 -14.30 -16.14 2.26
CA ILE A 87 -13.72 -14.95 2.89
C ILE A 87 -13.09 -13.98 1.89
N GLY A 88 -13.06 -14.33 0.60
CA GLY A 88 -12.48 -13.54 -0.48
C GLY A 88 -10.95 -13.57 -0.52
N TYR A 89 -10.32 -14.56 0.11
CA TYR A 89 -8.87 -14.78 0.05
C TYR A 89 -8.49 -15.42 -1.29
N LEU A 90 -9.23 -16.45 -1.71
CA LEU A 90 -9.14 -17.01 -3.05
C LEU A 90 -10.21 -16.38 -3.94
N VAL A 91 -9.78 -15.74 -5.02
CA VAL A 91 -10.66 -15.19 -6.05
C VAL A 91 -10.64 -16.08 -7.29
N PRO A 92 -11.69 -16.03 -8.14
CA PRO A 92 -11.67 -16.69 -9.44
C PRO A 92 -10.49 -16.23 -10.27
N GLU A 93 -9.90 -17.15 -11.04
CA GLU A 93 -8.87 -16.82 -12.00
C GLU A 93 -9.43 -15.89 -13.09
N GLY A 94 -8.64 -14.88 -13.45
CA GLY A 94 -8.98 -13.96 -14.54
C GLY A 94 -8.77 -14.61 -15.91
N ALA A 95 -9.26 -13.95 -16.97
CA ALA A 95 -8.96 -14.38 -18.33
C ALA A 95 -7.45 -14.31 -18.62
N ALA A 96 -6.97 -15.17 -19.51
CA ALA A 96 -5.59 -15.10 -20.00
C ALA A 96 -5.32 -13.72 -20.63
N PHE A 97 -4.19 -13.12 -20.28
CA PHE A 97 -3.71 -11.85 -20.84
C PHE A 97 -2.19 -11.89 -21.00
N SER A 98 -1.64 -10.95 -21.77
CA SER A 98 -0.20 -10.76 -21.90
C SER A 98 0.23 -9.46 -21.22
N VAL A 99 1.39 -9.48 -20.58
CA VAL A 99 2.00 -8.25 -20.06
C VAL A 99 2.39 -7.34 -21.23
N SER A 100 2.21 -6.04 -21.07
CA SER A 100 2.46 -5.03 -22.11
C SER A 100 3.64 -4.12 -21.80
N THR A 101 4.51 -4.53 -20.87
CA THR A 101 5.64 -3.69 -20.44
C THR A 101 6.64 -3.55 -21.60
N GLU A 102 6.95 -2.31 -21.95
CA GLU A 102 7.97 -1.97 -22.94
C GLU A 102 9.25 -1.49 -22.25
N HIS A 103 10.37 -1.48 -22.98
CA HIS A 103 11.68 -0.99 -22.53
C HIS A 103 12.24 -1.69 -21.26
N VAL A 104 12.29 -3.02 -21.30
CA VAL A 104 12.84 -3.89 -20.23
C VAL A 104 14.18 -4.48 -20.66
#